data_AF-E6WM07-F1
#
_entry.id   AF-E6WM07-F1
#
_cell.length_a   1.000
_cell.length_b   1.000
_cell.length_c   1.000
_cell.angle_alpha   90.00
_cell.angle_beta   90.00
_cell.angle_gamma   90.00
#
_symmetry.space_group_name_H-M   'P 1'
#
loop_
_entity.id
_entity.type
_entity.pdbx_description
1 polymer ?
#
loop_
_entity_poly.entity_id
_entity_poly.type
_entity_poly.pdbx_seq_one_letter_code
_entity_poly.pdbx_strand_id
1 'polypeptide(L)'
;MNSITWGLCAPATVPSVRRTRSLQLNDTVARFHQLAVPGLGGVWFARQIIMALQGVSIARQLDNGTSNIEAANAIEALCCWQGFEQGGQGDARLRGVRKIKGLNANRVTFNAARKRSFYVTIPMRMGTIEVLPALGLVSPQRSFNAFHCTELGEQLVRLEAAQRKVLSSWIADPDQKAPKGLLSPIAPLSLNARQLIRSQLQHAGGEADRQRRSAALLWVDRLRQSPPAAIRWDKHPKEIAAGHWHDLQAGAYFFATRHAALALLESVESEMAQRSSGMHIDLQLSLPPTLLAAIDAVRQPAQAFLALQHHDAAANQFCHECNQSPAAILRALVQRDGHILKLNGEQIDPGSAFRGAPADAVATNEEEPVEQPVSQDFWPEHISRRIRNLFTLNLDLQGEMSDWLEKRRLS
;
A
#
# COMPACT_ATOMS: atom_id res chain seq x y z
N MET A 1 37.88 32.26 41.58
CA MET A 1 36.43 31.97 41.66
C MET A 1 35.98 31.55 40.27
N ASN A 2 35.87 30.23 40.02
CA ASN A 2 35.49 29.71 38.70
C ASN A 2 33.98 29.51 38.65
N SER A 3 33.31 30.34 37.85
CA SER A 3 31.89 30.26 37.54
C SER A 3 31.60 29.04 36.67
N ILE A 4 31.04 27.98 37.26
CA ILE A 4 30.47 26.84 36.52
C ILE A 4 29.13 27.30 35.96
N THR A 5 29.10 27.53 34.65
CA THR A 5 27.87 27.88 33.92
C THR A 5 27.15 26.58 33.56
N TRP A 6 26.08 26.25 34.28
CA TRP A 6 25.18 25.16 33.92
C TRP A 6 24.40 25.56 32.66
N GLY A 7 24.85 25.07 31.51
CA GLY A 7 24.08 25.16 30.26
C GLY A 7 22.85 24.26 30.36
N LEU A 8 21.67 24.87 30.34
CA LEU A 8 20.40 24.17 30.12
C LEU A 8 20.48 23.41 28.79
N CYS A 9 20.52 22.08 28.85
CA CYS A 9 20.33 21.26 27.66
C CYS A 9 18.92 21.56 27.11
N ALA A 10 18.86 22.04 25.87
CA ALA A 10 17.60 22.13 25.13
C ALA A 10 16.88 20.76 25.20
N PRO A 11 15.54 20.71 25.33
CA PRO A 11 14.83 19.45 25.35
C PRO A 11 15.19 18.69 24.07
N ALA A 12 15.91 17.58 24.23
CA ALA A 12 16.17 16.67 23.13
C ALA A 12 14.78 16.26 22.61
N THR A 13 14.46 16.69 21.39
CA THR A 13 13.30 16.19 20.68
C THR A 13 13.59 14.72 20.45
N VAL A 14 13.11 13.86 21.35
CA VAL A 14 13.21 12.42 21.19
C VAL A 14 12.59 12.13 19.82
N PRO A 15 13.35 11.62 18.85
CA PRO A 15 12.79 11.31 17.54
C PRO A 15 11.62 10.36 17.77
N SER A 16 10.44 10.72 17.26
CA SER A 16 9.30 9.81 17.28
C SER A 16 9.71 8.51 16.58
N VAL A 17 9.95 7.46 17.35
CA VAL A 17 10.30 6.14 16.82
C VAL A 17 9.02 5.57 16.23
N ARG A 18 8.98 5.41 14.90
CA ARG A 18 7.85 4.79 14.22
C ARG A 18 7.65 3.36 14.73
N ARG A 19 6.47 3.06 15.27
CA ARG A 19 6.05 1.70 15.67
C ARG A 19 5.66 0.87 14.44
N THR A 20 6.63 0.50 13.60
CA THR A 20 6.36 -0.37 12.44
C THR A 20 7.06 -1.71 12.61
N ARG A 21 6.29 -2.79 12.80
CA ARG A 21 6.80 -4.17 12.84
C ARG A 21 6.88 -4.74 11.42
N SER A 22 8.07 -4.74 10.84
CA SER A 22 8.31 -5.40 9.54
C SER A 22 8.51 -6.92 9.67
N LEU A 23 8.93 -7.39 10.86
CA LEU A 23 9.40 -8.75 11.13
C LEU A 23 10.52 -9.21 10.17
N GLN A 24 11.21 -8.25 9.53
CA GLN A 24 12.20 -8.51 8.47
C GLN A 24 11.58 -9.29 7.29
N LEU A 25 10.29 -9.06 6.97
CA LEU A 25 9.55 -9.77 5.93
C LEU A 25 9.18 -8.92 4.71
N ASN A 26 9.64 -7.66 4.64
CA ASN A 26 9.23 -6.74 3.58
C ASN A 26 9.52 -7.27 2.17
N ASP A 27 10.70 -7.89 1.97
CA ASP A 27 11.09 -8.43 0.67
C ASP A 27 10.26 -9.68 0.30
N THR A 28 9.96 -10.54 1.27
CA THR A 28 9.10 -11.71 1.07
C THR A 28 7.66 -11.28 0.73
N VAL A 29 7.14 -10.26 1.42
CA VAL A 29 5.84 -9.65 1.11
C VAL A 29 5.84 -9.07 -0.31
N ALA A 30 6.90 -8.36 -0.70
CA ALA A 30 7.04 -7.82 -2.05
C ALA A 30 7.07 -8.95 -3.10
N ARG A 31 7.81 -10.05 -2.85
CA ARG A 31 7.87 -11.20 -3.76
C ARG A 31 6.51 -11.85 -3.95
N PHE A 32 5.74 -12.18 -2.91
CA PHE A 32 4.40 -12.75 -3.07
C PHE A 32 3.42 -11.80 -3.77
N HIS A 33 3.58 -10.49 -3.56
CA HIS A 33 2.84 -9.52 -4.36
C HIS A 33 3.23 -9.56 -5.84
N GLN A 34 4.52 -9.69 -6.19
CA GLN A 34 4.96 -9.87 -7.59
C GLN A 34 4.45 -11.19 -8.19
N LEU A 35 4.52 -12.30 -7.46
CA LEU A 35 3.99 -13.58 -7.92
C LEU A 35 2.49 -13.53 -8.21
N ALA A 36 1.74 -12.73 -7.43
CA ALA A 36 0.30 -12.55 -7.62
C ALA A 36 -0.06 -11.76 -8.87
N VAL A 37 0.43 -10.52 -9.00
CA VAL A 37 0.26 -9.68 -10.21
C VAL A 37 1.55 -8.89 -10.45
N PRO A 38 2.41 -9.36 -11.36
CA PRO A 38 3.73 -8.77 -11.59
C PRO A 38 3.63 -7.31 -12.04
N GLY A 39 4.37 -6.41 -11.39
CA GLY A 39 4.50 -5.00 -11.78
C GLY A 39 3.28 -4.11 -11.53
N LEU A 40 2.16 -4.59 -10.98
CA LEU A 40 0.97 -3.73 -10.74
C LEU A 40 1.21 -2.67 -9.65
N GLY A 41 2.13 -2.92 -8.72
CA GLY A 41 2.36 -2.03 -7.58
C GLY A 41 1.12 -1.89 -6.68
N GLY A 42 0.80 -0.64 -6.33
CA GLY A 42 -0.35 -0.28 -5.50
C GLY A 42 -1.51 0.35 -6.28
N VAL A 43 -1.49 0.28 -7.62
CA VAL A 43 -2.53 0.89 -8.45
C VAL A 43 -3.80 0.06 -8.44
N TRP A 44 -4.92 0.72 -8.19
CA TRP A 44 -6.25 0.11 -8.14
C TRP A 44 -7.32 0.88 -8.93
N PHE A 45 -6.97 2.01 -9.53
CA PHE A 45 -7.77 2.73 -10.54
C PHE A 45 -6.85 3.50 -11.50
N ALA A 46 -7.31 3.73 -12.72
CA ALA A 46 -6.45 4.10 -13.83
C ALA A 46 -6.04 5.59 -13.81
N ARG A 47 -6.85 6.48 -13.23
CA ARG A 47 -6.47 7.90 -13.04
C ARG A 47 -5.19 8.08 -12.23
N GLN A 48 -4.84 7.14 -11.33
CA GLN A 48 -3.55 7.18 -10.61
C GLN A 48 -2.35 7.16 -11.56
N ILE A 49 -2.44 6.36 -12.63
CA ILE A 49 -1.40 6.25 -13.66
C ILE A 49 -1.27 7.57 -14.43
N ILE A 50 -2.41 8.13 -14.89
CA ILE A 50 -2.42 9.36 -15.70
C ILE A 50 -1.86 10.56 -14.93
N MET A 51 -2.30 10.78 -13.67
CA MET A 51 -1.81 11.90 -12.87
C MET A 51 -0.29 11.79 -12.60
N ALA A 52 0.20 10.58 -12.30
CA ALA A 52 1.63 10.36 -12.09
C ALA A 52 2.43 10.61 -13.38
N LEU A 53 1.93 10.15 -14.54
CA LEU A 53 2.56 10.41 -15.84
C LEU A 53 2.56 11.90 -16.21
N GLN A 54 1.46 12.61 -15.96
CA GLN A 54 1.39 14.06 -16.15
C GLN A 54 2.46 14.77 -15.31
N GLY A 55 2.65 14.36 -14.06
CA GLY A 55 3.72 14.90 -13.20
C GLY A 55 5.13 14.68 -13.76
N VAL A 56 5.42 13.47 -14.25
CA VAL A 56 6.72 13.15 -14.89
C VAL A 56 6.91 13.96 -16.17
N SER A 57 5.91 13.97 -17.06
CA SER A 57 5.98 14.63 -18.36
C SER A 57 6.12 16.16 -18.22
N ILE A 58 5.34 16.78 -17.34
CA ILE A 58 5.34 18.25 -17.16
C ILE A 58 6.61 18.74 -16.46
N ALA A 59 7.07 18.07 -15.39
CA ALA A 59 8.28 18.47 -14.67
C ALA A 59 9.49 18.52 -15.62
N ARG A 60 9.58 17.53 -16.53
CA ARG A 60 10.66 17.46 -17.52
C ARG A 60 10.49 18.45 -18.66
N GLN A 61 9.27 18.73 -19.08
CA GLN A 61 9.02 19.73 -20.12
C GLN A 61 9.37 21.15 -19.66
N LEU A 62 9.08 21.49 -18.40
CA LEU A 62 9.29 22.85 -17.88
C LEU A 62 10.74 23.14 -17.52
N ASP A 63 11.53 22.12 -17.16
CA ASP A 63 12.96 22.20 -16.80
C ASP A 63 13.30 23.36 -15.84
N ASN A 64 12.38 23.71 -14.95
CA ASN A 64 12.47 24.86 -14.05
C ASN A 64 12.95 24.49 -12.63
N GLY A 65 13.62 23.35 -12.49
CA GLY A 65 14.06 22.80 -11.20
C GLY A 65 12.98 22.08 -10.38
N THR A 66 11.74 21.98 -10.89
CA THR A 66 10.68 21.16 -10.29
C THR A 66 10.97 19.68 -10.47
N SER A 67 10.96 18.90 -9.38
CA SER A 67 11.13 17.44 -9.47
C SER A 67 9.84 16.72 -9.89
N ASN A 68 9.96 15.52 -10.49
CA ASN A 68 8.79 14.69 -10.84
C ASN A 68 7.89 14.43 -9.62
N ILE A 69 8.48 14.21 -8.44
CA ILE A 69 7.74 13.99 -7.18
C ILE A 69 6.89 15.21 -6.81
N GLU A 70 7.45 16.41 -6.92
CA GLU A 70 6.75 17.65 -6.58
C GLU A 70 5.59 17.92 -7.53
N ALA A 71 5.83 17.78 -8.84
CA ALA A 71 4.78 17.92 -9.84
C ALA A 71 3.67 16.89 -9.65
N ALA A 72 4.00 15.60 -9.52
CA ALA A 72 3.01 14.54 -9.35
C ALA A 72 2.18 14.71 -8.06
N ASN A 73 2.82 15.07 -6.95
CA ASN A 73 2.13 15.33 -5.69
C ASN A 73 1.18 16.54 -5.78
N ALA A 74 1.64 17.62 -6.41
CA ALA A 74 0.85 18.83 -6.55
C ALA A 74 -0.36 18.62 -7.49
N ILE A 75 -0.17 17.90 -8.61
CA ILE A 75 -1.24 17.52 -9.52
C ILE A 75 -2.27 16.65 -8.81
N GLU A 76 -1.83 15.63 -8.06
CA GLU A 76 -2.72 14.76 -7.30
C GLU A 76 -3.54 15.57 -6.27
N ALA A 77 -2.89 16.47 -5.53
CA ALA A 77 -3.55 17.33 -4.54
C ALA A 77 -4.61 18.24 -5.17
N LEU A 78 -4.26 18.89 -6.30
CA LEU A 78 -5.15 19.78 -7.03
C LEU A 78 -6.35 19.02 -7.61
N CYS A 79 -6.12 17.84 -8.20
CA CYS A 79 -7.19 17.02 -8.75
C CYS A 79 -8.11 16.47 -7.64
N CYS A 80 -7.56 16.08 -6.49
CA CYS A 80 -8.35 15.67 -5.33
C CYS A 80 -9.20 16.83 -4.78
N TRP A 81 -8.60 18.02 -4.66
CA TRP A 81 -9.30 19.24 -4.24
C TRP A 81 -10.49 19.54 -5.16
N GLN A 82 -10.29 19.48 -6.48
CA GLN A 82 -11.40 19.66 -7.42
C GLN A 82 -12.48 18.58 -7.31
N GLY A 83 -12.10 17.34 -7.03
CA GLY A 83 -13.08 16.28 -6.74
C GLY A 83 -13.94 16.60 -5.52
N PHE A 84 -13.37 17.20 -4.48
CA PHE A 84 -14.14 17.63 -3.31
C PHE A 84 -15.04 18.84 -3.59
N GLU A 85 -14.57 19.79 -4.40
CA GLU A 85 -15.40 20.93 -4.86
C GLU A 85 -16.59 20.46 -5.72
N GLN A 86 -16.47 19.31 -6.40
CA GLN A 86 -17.51 18.69 -7.21
C GLN A 86 -18.46 17.78 -6.41
N GLY A 87 -18.37 17.74 -5.07
CA GLY A 87 -19.26 16.91 -4.24
C GLY A 87 -18.84 15.44 -4.10
N GLY A 88 -17.60 15.09 -4.45
CA GLY A 88 -17.09 13.71 -4.35
C GLY A 88 -16.78 13.22 -2.93
N GLN A 89 -17.42 13.79 -1.89
CA GLN A 89 -17.11 13.41 -0.52
C GLN A 89 -17.43 11.92 -0.27
N GLY A 90 -16.49 11.21 0.35
CA GLY A 90 -16.61 9.77 0.62
C GLY A 90 -16.16 8.85 -0.54
N ASP A 91 -15.68 9.39 -1.66
CA ASP A 91 -15.07 8.57 -2.71
C ASP A 91 -13.65 8.17 -2.34
N ALA A 92 -13.42 6.84 -2.26
CA ALA A 92 -12.12 6.26 -1.93
C ALA A 92 -11.00 6.65 -2.91
N ARG A 93 -11.34 7.13 -4.11
CA ARG A 93 -10.37 7.67 -5.08
C ARG A 93 -9.87 9.07 -4.71
N LEU A 94 -10.60 9.83 -3.87
CA LEU A 94 -10.16 11.14 -3.40
C LEU A 94 -9.39 11.00 -2.07
N ARG A 95 -8.30 11.77 -1.93
CA ARG A 95 -7.42 11.73 -0.75
C ARG A 95 -7.25 13.09 -0.10
N GLY A 96 -6.90 13.09 1.19
CA GLY A 96 -6.56 14.30 1.94
C GLY A 96 -7.78 15.11 2.36
N VAL A 97 -8.93 14.45 2.52
CA VAL A 97 -10.20 15.12 2.84
C VAL A 97 -10.08 16.04 4.05
N ARG A 98 -9.32 15.66 5.08
CA ARG A 98 -9.15 16.48 6.29
C ARG A 98 -8.34 17.77 6.06
N LYS A 99 -7.43 17.78 5.07
CA LYS A 99 -6.50 18.90 4.84
C LYS A 99 -6.93 19.85 3.74
N ILE A 100 -7.56 19.34 2.68
CA ILE A 100 -7.85 20.14 1.48
C ILE A 100 -9.34 20.40 1.24
N LYS A 101 -10.27 19.65 1.85
CA LYS A 101 -11.72 19.91 1.74
C LYS A 101 -12.05 21.26 2.40
N GLY A 102 -12.40 22.26 1.59
CA GLY A 102 -12.72 23.61 2.07
C GLY A 102 -11.57 24.62 2.02
N LEU A 103 -10.43 24.27 1.42
CA LEU A 103 -9.44 25.29 1.05
C LEU A 103 -9.97 26.14 -0.10
N ASN A 104 -9.81 27.45 0.01
CA ASN A 104 -10.06 28.38 -1.10
C ASN A 104 -9.01 28.17 -2.21
N ALA A 105 -9.38 28.44 -3.47
CA ALA A 105 -8.49 28.29 -4.64
C ALA A 105 -7.15 29.03 -4.51
N ASN A 106 -7.12 30.16 -3.79
CA ASN A 106 -5.90 30.96 -3.54
C ASN A 106 -4.92 30.28 -2.58
N ARG A 107 -5.34 29.25 -1.84
CA ARG A 107 -4.49 28.46 -0.94
C ARG A 107 -3.99 27.17 -1.58
N VAL A 108 -4.50 26.82 -2.75
CA VAL A 108 -4.11 25.65 -3.54
C VAL A 108 -3.22 26.12 -4.70
N THR A 109 -2.14 26.82 -4.37
CA THR A 109 -1.10 27.20 -5.34
C THR A 109 -0.10 26.07 -5.50
N PHE A 110 0.67 26.03 -6.59
CA PHE A 110 1.66 24.98 -6.80
C PHE A 110 2.75 25.01 -5.70
N ASN A 111 3.15 26.21 -5.26
CA ASN A 111 4.12 26.38 -4.18
C ASN A 111 3.64 25.79 -2.84
N ALA A 112 2.34 25.83 -2.57
CA ALA A 112 1.75 25.15 -1.42
C ALA A 112 1.66 23.64 -1.65
N ALA A 113 1.13 23.23 -2.80
CA ALA A 113 0.79 21.84 -3.11
C ALA A 113 2.00 20.91 -3.33
N ARG A 114 3.16 21.44 -3.75
CA ARG A 114 4.40 20.65 -3.91
C ARG A 114 4.97 20.15 -2.58
N LYS A 115 4.59 20.76 -1.45
CA LYS A 115 5.12 20.42 -0.13
C LYS A 115 4.59 19.07 0.35
N ARG A 116 5.46 18.25 0.92
CA ARG A 116 5.15 16.89 1.39
C ARG A 116 3.97 16.84 2.39
N SER A 117 3.79 17.87 3.20
CA SER A 117 2.76 17.91 4.26
C SER A 117 1.40 18.46 3.80
N PHE A 118 1.25 18.86 2.54
CA PHE A 118 0.11 19.65 2.07
C PHE A 118 -1.24 18.96 2.20
N TYR A 119 -1.40 17.72 1.70
CA TYR A 119 -2.70 17.04 1.70
C TYR A 119 -2.68 15.60 2.26
N VAL A 120 -1.61 14.82 2.03
CA VAL A 120 -1.46 13.46 2.60
C VAL A 120 -0.01 13.07 2.87
N THR A 121 0.18 12.10 3.76
CA THR A 121 1.48 11.50 4.08
C THR A 121 1.94 10.50 3.02
N ILE A 122 1.00 9.74 2.42
CA ILE A 122 1.27 8.76 1.36
C ILE A 122 0.47 9.14 0.10
N PRO A 123 1.09 9.84 -0.85
CA PRO A 123 0.49 10.15 -2.15
C PRO A 123 0.26 8.90 -3.01
N MET A 124 -0.74 8.92 -3.90
CA MET A 124 -1.06 7.84 -4.84
C MET A 124 0.12 7.47 -5.73
N ARG A 125 1.01 8.42 -6.10
CA ARG A 125 2.21 8.11 -6.89
C ARG A 125 3.09 7.00 -6.28
N MET A 126 3.06 6.80 -4.95
CA MET A 126 3.81 5.71 -4.33
C MET A 126 3.33 4.34 -4.82
N GLY A 127 2.04 4.22 -5.13
CA GLY A 127 1.47 3.02 -5.72
C GLY A 127 1.83 2.82 -7.18
N THR A 128 2.28 3.87 -7.88
CA THR A 128 2.55 3.83 -9.32
C THR A 128 4.01 3.51 -9.66
N ILE A 129 4.91 3.44 -8.67
CA ILE A 129 6.36 3.28 -8.88
C ILE A 129 6.68 2.04 -9.72
N GLU A 130 5.96 0.94 -9.49
CA GLU A 130 6.19 -0.31 -10.22
C GLU A 130 5.45 -0.37 -11.55
N VAL A 131 4.20 0.12 -11.59
CA VAL A 131 3.33 -0.05 -12.77
C VAL A 131 3.75 0.81 -13.94
N LEU A 132 4.28 2.01 -13.70
CA LEU A 132 4.72 2.89 -14.79
C LEU A 132 5.81 2.22 -15.64
N PRO A 133 6.92 1.71 -15.08
CA PRO A 133 7.92 1.01 -15.87
C PRO A 133 7.44 -0.38 -16.32
N ALA A 134 6.68 -1.11 -15.50
CA ALA A 134 6.20 -2.45 -15.88
C ALA A 134 5.25 -2.43 -17.09
N LEU A 135 4.49 -1.35 -17.27
CA LEU A 135 3.63 -1.12 -18.43
C LEU A 135 4.34 -0.39 -19.57
N GLY A 136 5.67 -0.18 -19.48
CA GLY A 136 6.45 0.49 -20.51
C GLY A 136 6.08 1.97 -20.71
N LEU A 137 5.44 2.62 -19.74
CA LEU A 137 4.99 4.02 -19.81
C LEU A 137 6.12 5.00 -19.45
N VAL A 138 7.11 4.53 -18.70
CA VAL A 138 8.34 5.26 -18.40
C VAL A 138 9.57 4.36 -18.57
N SER A 139 10.73 4.97 -18.80
CA SER A 139 12.01 4.24 -18.78
C SER A 139 12.28 3.65 -17.37
N PRO A 140 12.72 2.38 -17.26
CA PRO A 140 13.06 1.77 -15.97
C PRO A 140 14.21 2.52 -15.29
N GLN A 141 13.99 2.99 -14.06
CA GLN A 141 14.97 3.77 -13.29
C GLN A 141 14.88 3.46 -11.79
N ARG A 142 15.92 3.81 -11.03
CA ARG A 142 16.01 3.53 -9.59
C ARG A 142 15.07 4.36 -8.72
N SER A 143 14.61 5.52 -9.20
CA SER A 143 13.75 6.42 -8.44
C SER A 143 12.71 7.10 -9.33
N PHE A 144 11.59 7.51 -8.72
CA PHE A 144 10.51 8.22 -9.42
C PHE A 144 11.00 9.54 -10.05
N ASN A 145 11.93 10.24 -9.40
CA ASN A 145 12.52 11.47 -9.95
C ASN A 145 13.37 11.23 -11.20
N ALA A 146 13.88 10.02 -11.40
CA ALA A 146 14.64 9.66 -12.59
C ALA A 146 13.75 9.19 -13.75
N PHE A 147 12.45 8.99 -13.57
CA PHE A 147 11.57 8.55 -14.66
C PHE A 147 11.51 9.54 -15.81
N HIS A 148 11.47 8.98 -17.02
CA HIS A 148 11.20 9.66 -18.29
C HIS A 148 10.05 8.94 -18.99
N CYS A 149 9.06 9.68 -19.48
CA CYS A 149 7.98 9.10 -20.27
C CYS A 149 8.54 8.47 -21.55
N THR A 150 8.09 7.26 -21.87
CA THR A 150 8.28 6.68 -23.20
C THR A 150 7.33 7.33 -24.19
N GLU A 151 7.45 7.01 -25.48
CA GLU A 151 6.48 7.44 -26.49
C GLU A 151 5.04 7.05 -26.11
N LEU A 152 4.87 5.84 -25.58
CA LEU A 152 3.58 5.35 -25.11
C LEU A 152 3.05 6.13 -23.90
N GLY A 153 3.94 6.46 -22.94
CA GLY A 153 3.58 7.32 -21.81
C GLY A 153 3.16 8.72 -22.26
N GLU A 154 3.88 9.30 -23.22
CA GLU A 154 3.52 10.59 -23.82
C GLU A 154 2.20 10.52 -24.61
N GLN A 155 1.93 9.41 -25.31
CA GLN A 155 0.65 9.19 -25.99
C GLN A 155 -0.52 9.25 -25.00
N LEU A 156 -0.41 8.58 -23.85
CA LEU A 156 -1.43 8.64 -22.79
C LEU A 156 -1.63 10.06 -22.26
N VAL A 157 -0.54 10.79 -22.00
CA VAL A 157 -0.61 12.18 -21.51
C VAL A 157 -1.29 13.08 -22.56
N ARG A 158 -1.05 12.87 -23.86
CA ARG A 158 -1.67 13.65 -24.95
C ARG A 158 -3.18 13.43 -25.08
N LEU A 159 -3.71 12.31 -24.61
CA LEU A 159 -5.18 12.11 -24.57
C LEU A 159 -5.90 13.14 -23.68
N GLU A 160 -5.17 13.81 -22.78
CA GLU A 160 -5.67 14.91 -21.95
C GLU A 160 -4.87 16.21 -22.16
N ALA A 161 -4.54 16.53 -23.42
CA ALA A 161 -3.71 17.68 -23.77
C ALA A 161 -4.20 19.03 -23.19
N ALA A 162 -5.51 19.25 -23.13
CA ALA A 162 -6.09 20.46 -22.53
C ALA A 162 -5.77 20.57 -21.04
N GLN A 163 -5.96 19.48 -20.29
CA GLN A 163 -5.59 19.40 -18.87
C GLN A 163 -4.08 19.56 -18.68
N ARG A 164 -3.26 18.87 -19.48
CA ARG A 164 -1.79 19.02 -19.44
C ARG A 164 -1.38 20.47 -19.59
N LYS A 165 -1.95 21.20 -20.57
CA LYS A 165 -1.63 22.62 -20.82
C LYS A 165 -1.96 23.49 -19.61
N VAL A 166 -3.13 23.30 -19.00
CA VAL A 166 -3.53 24.05 -17.80
C VAL A 166 -2.62 23.75 -16.61
N LEU A 167 -2.30 22.46 -16.40
CA LEU A 167 -1.37 22.04 -15.34
C LEU A 167 0.04 22.59 -15.55
N SER A 168 0.56 22.58 -16.78
CA SER A 168 1.87 23.17 -17.12
C SER A 168 1.91 24.66 -16.81
N SER A 169 0.87 25.42 -17.17
CA SER A 169 0.78 26.85 -16.84
C SER A 169 0.78 27.08 -15.33
N TRP A 170 0.01 26.30 -14.59
CA TRP A 170 -0.11 26.44 -13.13
C TRP A 170 1.17 26.04 -12.38
N ILE A 171 1.94 25.08 -12.90
CA ILE A 171 3.25 24.72 -12.34
C ILE A 171 4.32 25.77 -12.70
N ALA A 172 4.22 26.38 -13.88
CA ALA A 172 5.15 27.42 -14.33
C ALA A 172 4.99 28.76 -13.58
N ASP A 173 3.81 29.03 -13.02
CA ASP A 173 3.51 30.19 -12.16
C ASP A 173 3.14 29.72 -10.74
N PRO A 174 4.12 29.52 -9.84
CA PRO A 174 3.92 28.78 -8.58
C PRO A 174 2.92 29.40 -7.60
N ASP A 175 2.66 30.70 -7.71
CA ASP A 175 1.75 31.45 -6.84
C ASP A 175 0.39 31.70 -7.51
N GLN A 176 0.19 31.25 -8.75
CA GLN A 176 -1.09 31.27 -9.43
C GLN A 176 -2.15 30.50 -8.63
N LYS A 177 -3.33 31.11 -8.48
CA LYS A 177 -4.50 30.45 -7.89
C LYS A 177 -4.83 29.15 -8.64
N ALA A 178 -5.39 28.17 -7.94
CA ALA A 178 -5.79 26.90 -8.55
C ALA A 178 -6.70 27.12 -9.78
N PRO A 179 -6.40 26.49 -10.92
CA PRO A 179 -7.31 26.47 -12.06
C PRO A 179 -8.57 25.68 -11.71
N LYS A 180 -9.66 25.93 -12.46
CA LYS A 180 -10.93 25.20 -12.37
C LYS A 180 -11.13 24.29 -13.58
N GLY A 181 -12.00 23.30 -13.47
CA GLY A 181 -12.42 22.44 -14.59
C GLY A 181 -11.39 21.40 -15.03
N LEU A 182 -10.49 20.99 -14.13
CA LEU A 182 -9.64 19.83 -14.34
C LEU A 182 -10.42 18.54 -14.03
N LEU A 183 -9.94 17.44 -14.59
CA LEU A 183 -10.50 16.13 -14.35
C LEU A 183 -10.02 15.63 -12.99
N SER A 184 -10.95 15.39 -12.09
CA SER A 184 -10.68 14.82 -10.76
C SER A 184 -10.36 13.32 -10.86
N PRO A 185 -9.83 12.67 -9.80
CA PRO A 185 -9.60 11.23 -9.77
C PRO A 185 -10.87 10.38 -10.03
N ILE A 186 -12.06 10.96 -9.85
CA ILE A 186 -13.36 10.30 -10.08
C ILE A 186 -13.75 10.35 -11.57
N ALA A 187 -13.25 11.33 -12.32
CA ALA A 187 -13.63 11.51 -13.71
C ALA A 187 -13.24 10.28 -14.54
N PRO A 188 -14.14 9.76 -15.40
CA PRO A 188 -13.83 8.60 -16.23
C PRO A 188 -12.67 8.91 -17.19
N LEU A 189 -11.91 7.88 -17.54
CA LEU A 189 -10.94 7.97 -18.62
C LEU A 189 -11.62 7.80 -19.98
N SER A 190 -11.04 8.42 -21.01
CA SER A 190 -11.47 8.20 -22.39
C SER A 190 -11.34 6.72 -22.78
N LEU A 191 -12.16 6.26 -23.73
CA LEU A 191 -12.10 4.88 -24.20
C LEU A 191 -10.69 4.49 -24.68
N ASN A 192 -10.03 5.39 -25.42
CA ASN A 192 -8.67 5.17 -25.92
C ASN A 192 -7.66 4.99 -24.78
N ALA A 193 -7.75 5.79 -23.71
CA ALA A 193 -6.87 5.65 -22.55
C ALA A 193 -7.10 4.32 -21.84
N ARG A 194 -8.36 3.92 -21.66
CA ARG A 194 -8.73 2.63 -21.04
C ARG A 194 -8.21 1.44 -21.87
N GLN A 195 -8.40 1.48 -23.18
CA GLN A 195 -7.93 0.44 -24.10
C GLN A 195 -6.40 0.33 -24.10
N LEU A 196 -5.69 1.46 -24.12
CA LEU A 196 -4.22 1.46 -24.11
C LEU A 196 -3.67 0.89 -22.80
N ILE A 197 -4.18 1.31 -21.64
CA ILE A 197 -3.76 0.78 -20.33
C ILE A 197 -4.06 -0.72 -20.25
N ARG A 198 -5.26 -1.14 -20.69
CA ARG A 198 -5.66 -2.56 -20.71
C ARG A 198 -4.73 -3.39 -21.59
N SER A 199 -4.39 -2.90 -22.78
CA SER A 199 -3.44 -3.55 -23.68
C SER A 199 -2.06 -3.71 -23.03
N GLN A 200 -1.56 -2.70 -22.31
CA GLN A 200 -0.26 -2.82 -21.64
C GLN A 200 -0.29 -3.80 -20.46
N LEU A 201 -1.39 -3.87 -19.70
CA LEU A 201 -1.53 -4.86 -18.65
C LEU A 201 -1.37 -6.29 -19.20
N GLN A 202 -1.88 -6.54 -20.41
CA GLN A 202 -1.80 -7.83 -21.09
C GLN A 202 -0.44 -8.09 -21.74
N HIS A 203 0.19 -7.06 -22.31
CA HIS A 203 1.28 -7.24 -23.27
C HIS A 203 2.63 -6.57 -22.92
N ALA A 204 2.74 -5.80 -21.85
CA ALA A 204 4.01 -5.16 -21.49
C ALA A 204 4.98 -6.11 -20.74
N GLY A 205 6.28 -5.82 -20.74
CA GLY A 205 7.27 -6.53 -19.91
C GLY A 205 7.72 -7.90 -20.44
N GLY A 206 8.29 -8.74 -19.55
CA GLY A 206 8.78 -10.07 -19.91
C GLY A 206 7.66 -11.09 -20.10
N GLU A 207 7.96 -12.22 -20.76
CA GLU A 207 6.94 -13.20 -21.14
C GLU A 207 6.20 -13.82 -19.94
N ALA A 208 6.93 -14.23 -18.91
CA ALA A 208 6.34 -14.78 -17.69
C ALA A 208 5.41 -13.77 -16.99
N ASP A 209 5.82 -12.49 -16.95
CA ASP A 209 5.05 -11.42 -16.32
C ASP A 209 3.77 -11.10 -17.11
N ARG A 210 3.88 -11.00 -18.44
CA ARG A 210 2.74 -10.85 -19.35
C ARG A 210 1.73 -11.99 -19.15
N GLN A 211 2.21 -13.24 -19.17
CA GLN A 211 1.34 -14.41 -19.07
C GLN A 211 0.55 -14.39 -17.76
N ARG A 212 1.23 -14.17 -16.62
CA ARG A 212 0.58 -14.07 -15.31
C ARG A 212 -0.41 -12.91 -15.21
N ARG A 213 -0.02 -11.71 -15.67
CA ARG A 213 -0.93 -10.55 -15.64
C ARG A 213 -2.14 -10.73 -16.55
N SER A 214 -1.94 -11.25 -17.76
CA SER A 214 -3.02 -11.48 -18.72
C SER A 214 -4.00 -12.53 -18.20
N ALA A 215 -3.49 -13.65 -17.67
CA ALA A 215 -4.29 -14.68 -16.99
C ALA A 215 -5.10 -14.11 -15.81
N ALA A 216 -4.46 -13.33 -14.94
CA ALA A 216 -5.13 -12.67 -13.83
C ALA A 216 -6.19 -11.67 -14.30
N LEU A 217 -5.94 -10.94 -15.39
CA LEU A 217 -6.90 -10.01 -15.97
C LEU A 217 -8.15 -10.73 -16.50
N LEU A 218 -7.96 -11.83 -17.24
CA LEU A 218 -9.06 -12.68 -17.71
C LEU A 218 -9.87 -13.25 -16.54
N TRP A 219 -9.18 -13.66 -15.47
CA TRP A 219 -9.83 -14.15 -14.27
C TRP A 219 -10.72 -13.09 -13.60
N VAL A 220 -10.19 -11.87 -13.37
CA VAL A 220 -10.99 -10.80 -12.75
C VAL A 220 -12.11 -10.29 -13.65
N ASP A 221 -11.96 -10.37 -14.98
CA ASP A 221 -13.04 -10.09 -15.92
C ASP A 221 -14.20 -11.09 -15.79
N ARG A 222 -13.90 -12.38 -15.69
CA ARG A 222 -14.92 -13.41 -15.46
C ARG A 222 -15.60 -13.23 -14.10
N LEU A 223 -14.85 -12.91 -13.05
CA LEU A 223 -15.40 -12.63 -11.73
C LEU A 223 -16.30 -11.39 -11.70
N ARG A 224 -15.97 -10.37 -12.50
CA ARG A 224 -16.78 -9.17 -12.66
C ARG A 224 -18.14 -9.48 -13.31
N GLN A 225 -18.13 -10.31 -14.35
CA GLN A 225 -19.35 -10.69 -15.09
C GLN A 225 -20.20 -11.71 -14.33
N SER A 226 -19.59 -12.58 -13.54
CA SER A 226 -20.27 -13.66 -12.81
C SER A 226 -19.57 -13.89 -11.46
N PRO A 227 -19.86 -13.04 -10.45
CA PRO A 227 -19.24 -13.15 -9.15
C PRO A 227 -19.71 -14.43 -8.43
N PRO A 228 -18.79 -15.28 -7.94
CA PRO A 228 -19.16 -16.43 -7.13
C PRO A 228 -19.54 -16.00 -5.71
N ALA A 229 -20.18 -16.91 -4.95
CA ALA A 229 -20.42 -16.69 -3.52
C ALA A 229 -19.10 -16.65 -2.71
N ALA A 230 -18.18 -17.60 -3.00
CA ALA A 230 -16.84 -17.63 -2.43
C ALA A 230 -15.86 -18.33 -3.37
N ILE A 231 -14.64 -17.79 -3.44
CA ILE A 231 -13.49 -18.44 -4.07
C ILE A 231 -12.86 -19.36 -3.03
N ARG A 232 -12.55 -20.60 -3.44
CA ARG A 232 -11.93 -21.60 -2.57
C ARG A 232 -10.66 -22.13 -3.21
N TRP A 233 -9.64 -22.40 -2.41
CA TRP A 233 -8.34 -22.87 -2.88
C TRP A 233 -8.40 -24.25 -3.57
N ASP A 234 -9.36 -25.10 -3.20
CA ASP A 234 -9.63 -26.40 -3.83
C ASP A 234 -10.28 -26.29 -5.22
N LYS A 235 -10.73 -25.10 -5.62
CA LYS A 235 -11.36 -24.85 -6.92
C LYS A 235 -10.48 -23.96 -7.79
N HIS A 236 -9.55 -24.59 -8.49
CA HIS A 236 -8.64 -23.94 -9.42
C HIS A 236 -9.40 -23.24 -10.58
N PRO A 237 -9.22 -21.92 -10.79
CA PRO A 237 -9.84 -21.21 -11.91
C PRO A 237 -9.14 -21.55 -13.24
N LYS A 238 -9.92 -21.77 -14.31
CA LYS A 238 -9.39 -22.16 -15.64
C LYS A 238 -8.44 -21.13 -16.27
N GLU A 239 -8.57 -19.86 -15.89
CA GLU A 239 -7.78 -18.77 -16.45
C GLU A 239 -6.36 -18.68 -15.88
N ILE A 240 -6.15 -19.21 -14.66
CA ILE A 240 -4.87 -19.15 -13.95
C ILE A 240 -4.13 -20.47 -14.19
N ALA A 241 -2.81 -20.42 -14.36
CA ALA A 241 -2.01 -21.64 -14.44
C ALA A 241 -1.82 -22.27 -13.04
N ALA A 242 -1.69 -23.59 -12.96
CA ALA A 242 -1.57 -24.32 -11.69
C ALA A 242 -0.44 -23.77 -10.79
N GLY A 243 0.73 -23.45 -11.35
CA GLY A 243 1.84 -22.84 -10.60
C GLY A 243 1.51 -21.44 -10.07
N HIS A 244 0.80 -20.62 -10.85
CA HIS A 244 0.37 -19.29 -10.40
C HIS A 244 -0.71 -19.40 -9.32
N TRP A 245 -1.63 -20.35 -9.42
CA TRP A 245 -2.62 -20.61 -8.36
C TRP A 245 -1.96 -21.08 -7.06
N HIS A 246 -0.97 -21.96 -7.17
CA HIS A 246 -0.16 -22.41 -6.06
C HIS A 246 0.56 -21.24 -5.36
N ASP A 247 1.17 -20.33 -6.12
CA ASP A 247 1.82 -19.14 -5.55
C ASP A 247 0.82 -18.19 -4.86
N LEU A 248 -0.40 -18.06 -5.41
CA LEU A 248 -1.47 -17.25 -4.80
C LEU A 248 -1.92 -17.85 -3.46
N GLN A 249 -2.08 -19.17 -3.40
CA GLN A 249 -2.45 -19.89 -2.18
C GLN A 249 -1.34 -19.80 -1.12
N ALA A 250 -0.09 -20.05 -1.52
CA ALA A 250 1.08 -19.93 -0.66
C ALA A 250 1.21 -18.49 -0.11
N GLY A 251 1.05 -17.49 -0.97
CA GLY A 251 1.04 -16.09 -0.55
C GLY A 251 -0.04 -15.78 0.49
N ALA A 252 -1.26 -16.31 0.31
CA ALA A 252 -2.34 -16.11 1.26
C ALA A 252 -2.04 -16.72 2.64
N TYR A 253 -1.54 -17.95 2.70
CA TYR A 253 -1.15 -18.56 3.98
C TYR A 253 0.03 -17.82 4.63
N PHE A 254 1.03 -17.39 3.85
CA PHE A 254 2.12 -16.56 4.36
C PHE A 254 1.62 -15.23 4.95
N PHE A 255 0.70 -14.54 4.26
CA PHE A 255 0.11 -13.31 4.76
C PHE A 255 -0.75 -13.53 6.01
N ALA A 256 -1.47 -14.65 6.09
CA ALA A 256 -2.20 -15.07 7.29
C ALA A 256 -1.26 -15.30 8.47
N THR A 257 -0.18 -16.06 8.29
CA THR A 257 0.85 -16.28 9.34
C THR A 257 1.45 -14.97 9.80
N ARG A 258 1.82 -14.08 8.87
CA ARG A 258 2.37 -12.76 9.21
C ARG A 258 1.37 -11.92 10.00
N HIS A 259 0.10 -11.90 9.60
CA HIS A 259 -0.94 -11.14 10.29
C HIS A 259 -1.16 -11.66 11.71
N ALA A 260 -1.31 -12.98 11.87
CA ALA A 260 -1.42 -13.62 13.17
C ALA A 260 -0.19 -13.35 14.05
N ALA A 261 1.03 -13.35 13.48
CA ALA A 261 2.25 -13.09 14.23
C ALA A 261 2.31 -11.64 14.77
N LEU A 262 1.82 -10.66 13.99
CA LEU A 262 1.69 -9.29 14.45
C LEU A 262 0.67 -9.17 15.59
N ALA A 263 -0.50 -9.81 15.44
CA ALA A 263 -1.53 -9.85 16.48
C ALA A 263 -1.04 -10.54 17.76
N LEU A 264 -0.21 -11.59 17.65
CA LEU A 264 0.42 -12.24 18.79
C LEU A 264 1.37 -11.27 19.53
N LEU A 265 2.20 -10.50 18.83
CA LEU A 265 3.07 -9.51 19.46
C LEU A 265 2.29 -8.36 20.13
N GLU A 266 1.15 -7.97 19.56
CA GLU A 266 0.22 -7.01 20.19
C GLU A 266 -0.44 -7.60 21.44
N SER A 267 -0.76 -8.89 21.43
CA SER A 267 -1.28 -9.61 22.59
C SER A 267 -0.23 -9.69 23.70
N VAL A 268 1.04 -9.94 23.36
CA VAL A 268 2.17 -9.92 24.30
C VAL A 268 2.30 -8.55 24.98
N GLU A 269 2.23 -7.46 24.21
CA GLU A 269 2.29 -6.11 24.79
C GLU A 269 1.12 -5.85 25.74
N SER A 270 -0.08 -6.28 25.36
CA SER A 270 -1.29 -6.09 26.17
C SER A 270 -1.20 -6.86 27.49
N GLU A 271 -0.70 -8.10 27.45
CA GLU A 271 -0.46 -8.92 28.66
C GLU A 271 0.61 -8.30 29.57
N MET A 272 1.71 -7.79 29.01
CA MET A 272 2.75 -7.11 29.79
C MET A 272 2.23 -5.85 30.50
N ALA A 273 1.30 -5.13 29.88
CA ALA A 273 0.73 -3.90 30.45
C ALA A 273 -0.25 -4.17 31.61
N GLN A 274 -0.92 -5.32 31.60
CA GLN A 274 -1.91 -5.69 32.62
C GLN A 274 -1.27 -6.35 33.86
N ARG A 275 0.01 -6.74 33.79
CA ARG A 275 0.71 -7.41 34.89
C ARG A 275 1.15 -6.43 35.98
N SER A 276 0.78 -6.76 37.21
CA SER A 276 1.24 -6.06 38.43
C SER A 276 2.64 -6.50 38.89
N SER A 277 3.14 -7.65 38.43
CA SER A 277 4.44 -8.23 38.82
C SER A 277 5.65 -7.75 37.99
N GLY A 278 5.45 -6.71 37.16
CA GLY A 278 6.48 -6.16 36.26
C GLY A 278 6.14 -6.36 34.78
N MET A 279 6.67 -5.47 33.93
CA MET A 279 6.42 -5.45 32.49
C MET A 279 7.32 -6.45 31.75
N HIS A 280 7.38 -7.71 32.17
CA HIS A 280 8.19 -8.75 31.51
C HIS A 280 7.44 -10.09 31.44
N ILE A 281 7.82 -10.92 30.46
CA ILE A 281 7.32 -12.30 30.32
C ILE A 281 8.51 -13.25 30.34
N ASP A 282 8.52 -14.17 31.29
CA ASP A 282 9.49 -15.26 31.36
C ASP A 282 9.02 -16.45 30.52
N LEU A 283 9.81 -16.86 29.53
CA LEU A 283 9.52 -17.97 28.63
C LEU A 283 9.71 -19.35 29.26
N GLN A 284 10.32 -19.45 30.44
CA GLN A 284 10.43 -20.69 31.21
C GLN A 284 9.17 -21.00 32.03
N LEU A 285 8.35 -19.98 32.28
CA LEU A 285 7.09 -20.13 33.01
C LEU A 285 5.94 -20.53 32.07
N SER A 286 4.86 -21.02 32.67
CA SER A 286 3.63 -21.29 31.93
C SER A 286 3.06 -20.01 31.33
N LEU A 287 2.84 -20.02 30.02
CA LEU A 287 2.28 -18.87 29.30
C LEU A 287 0.78 -18.72 29.60
N PRO A 288 0.27 -17.47 29.65
CA PRO A 288 -1.17 -17.21 29.76
C PRO A 288 -1.98 -17.90 28.65
N PRO A 289 -3.21 -18.38 28.94
CA PRO A 289 -4.08 -19.01 27.95
C PRO A 289 -4.35 -18.14 26.70
N THR A 290 -4.43 -16.82 26.89
CA THR A 290 -4.60 -15.83 25.82
C THR A 290 -3.46 -15.88 24.80
N LEU A 291 -2.21 -15.95 25.29
CA LEU A 291 -1.03 -16.08 24.43
C LEU A 291 -0.95 -17.46 23.78
N LEU A 292 -1.33 -18.53 24.47
CA LEU A 292 -1.39 -19.87 23.88
C LEU A 292 -2.37 -19.93 22.71
N ALA A 293 -3.58 -19.35 22.86
CA ALA A 293 -4.55 -19.27 21.78
C ALA A 293 -4.05 -18.45 20.58
N ALA A 294 -3.39 -17.31 20.84
CA ALA A 294 -2.78 -16.50 19.78
C ALA A 294 -1.61 -17.22 19.09
N ILE A 295 -0.83 -18.02 19.82
CA ILE A 295 0.22 -18.88 19.26
C ILE A 295 -0.36 -19.96 18.35
N ASP A 296 -1.47 -20.59 18.75
CA ASP A 296 -2.15 -21.58 17.90
C ASP A 296 -2.70 -20.94 16.62
N ALA A 297 -3.22 -19.70 16.71
CA ALA A 297 -3.65 -18.92 15.54
C ALA A 297 -2.50 -18.58 14.57
N VAL A 298 -1.26 -18.44 15.07
CA VAL A 298 -0.06 -18.30 14.22
C VAL A 298 0.33 -19.63 13.58
N ARG A 299 0.27 -20.72 14.35
CA ARG A 299 0.73 -22.04 13.93
C ARG A 299 -0.10 -22.61 12.79
N GLN A 300 -1.43 -22.48 12.84
CA GLN A 300 -2.35 -23.03 11.83
C GLN A 300 -2.01 -22.61 10.39
N PRO A 301 -1.96 -21.30 10.03
CA PRO A 301 -1.59 -20.88 8.68
C PRO A 301 -0.13 -21.20 8.34
N ALA A 302 0.78 -21.21 9.31
CA ALA A 302 2.18 -21.58 9.06
C ALA A 302 2.30 -23.04 8.63
N GLN A 303 1.57 -23.96 9.28
CA GLN A 303 1.49 -25.36 8.88
C GLN A 303 0.87 -25.52 7.49
N ALA A 304 -0.21 -24.79 7.20
CA ALA A 304 -0.84 -24.81 5.88
C ALA A 304 0.13 -24.34 4.78
N PHE A 305 0.94 -23.30 5.05
CA PHE A 305 1.99 -22.86 4.14
C PHE A 305 3.04 -23.95 3.90
N LEU A 306 3.59 -24.54 4.97
CA LEU A 306 4.64 -25.56 4.87
C LEU A 306 4.14 -26.83 4.15
N ALA A 307 2.87 -27.19 4.33
CA ALA A 307 2.25 -28.32 3.66
C ALA A 307 2.19 -28.16 2.13
N LEU A 308 2.21 -26.92 1.62
CA LEU A 308 2.28 -26.65 0.18
C LEU A 308 3.65 -26.94 -0.43
N GLN A 309 4.72 -27.04 0.37
CA GLN A 309 6.08 -27.25 -0.14
C GLN A 309 6.53 -26.18 -1.17
N HIS A 310 6.14 -24.93 -0.93
CA HIS A 310 6.54 -23.80 -1.77
C HIS A 310 8.06 -23.57 -1.70
N HIS A 311 8.66 -23.01 -2.75
CA HIS A 311 10.12 -22.93 -2.90
C HIS A 311 10.77 -21.66 -2.27
N ASP A 312 9.99 -20.70 -1.80
CA ASP A 312 10.51 -19.46 -1.19
C ASP A 312 11.18 -19.74 0.17
N ALA A 313 12.52 -19.71 0.19
CA ALA A 313 13.31 -20.05 1.37
C ALA A 313 13.04 -19.17 2.59
N ALA A 314 12.83 -17.87 2.41
CA ALA A 314 12.60 -16.95 3.53
C ALA A 314 11.20 -17.14 4.13
N ALA A 315 10.19 -17.40 3.29
CA ALA A 315 8.84 -17.72 3.74
C ALA A 315 8.81 -19.08 4.46
N ASN A 316 9.53 -20.08 3.94
CA ASN A 316 9.70 -21.38 4.61
C ASN A 316 10.36 -21.23 5.97
N GLN A 317 11.47 -20.48 6.06
CA GLN A 317 12.14 -20.21 7.33
C GLN A 317 11.19 -19.58 8.34
N PHE A 318 10.48 -18.51 7.96
CA PHE A 318 9.54 -17.83 8.84
C PHE A 318 8.37 -18.74 9.29
N CYS A 319 7.82 -19.54 8.38
CA CYS A 319 6.74 -20.47 8.74
C CYS A 319 7.24 -21.63 9.61
N HIS A 320 8.48 -22.08 9.43
CA HIS A 320 9.11 -23.04 10.33
C HIS A 320 9.29 -22.47 11.73
N GLU A 321 9.79 -21.24 11.86
CA GLU A 321 9.88 -20.51 13.14
C GLU A 321 8.50 -20.41 13.81
N CYS A 322 7.45 -20.11 13.04
CA CYS A 322 6.06 -20.04 13.49
C CYS A 322 5.39 -21.40 13.79
N ASN A 323 6.07 -22.52 13.52
CA ASN A 323 5.57 -23.87 13.75
C ASN A 323 6.37 -24.63 14.84
N GLN A 324 7.12 -23.91 15.66
CA GLN A 324 7.87 -24.49 16.79
C GLN A 324 7.04 -24.55 18.08
N SER A 325 7.69 -24.88 19.20
CA SER A 325 7.08 -24.81 20.53
C SER A 325 6.66 -23.37 20.88
N PRO A 326 5.67 -23.16 21.78
CA PRO A 326 5.19 -21.82 22.13
C PRO A 326 6.28 -20.82 22.50
N ALA A 327 7.22 -21.22 23.37
CA ALA A 327 8.35 -20.38 23.76
C ALA A 327 9.29 -20.07 22.59
N ALA A 328 9.51 -21.03 21.69
CA ALA A 328 10.37 -20.85 20.52
C ALA A 328 9.75 -19.89 19.48
N ILE A 329 8.43 -19.96 19.27
CA ILE A 329 7.70 -19.01 18.41
C ILE A 329 7.86 -17.59 18.96
N LEU A 330 7.59 -17.38 20.25
CA LEU A 330 7.74 -16.06 20.87
C LEU A 330 9.18 -15.55 20.77
N ARG A 331 10.18 -16.40 21.02
CA ARG A 331 11.59 -16.06 20.89
C ARG A 331 11.92 -15.58 19.48
N ALA A 332 11.52 -16.34 18.45
CA ALA A 332 11.78 -15.99 17.06
C ALA A 332 11.09 -14.68 16.67
N LEU A 333 9.82 -14.48 17.03
CA LEU A 333 9.08 -13.27 16.67
C LEU A 333 9.63 -12.01 17.37
N VAL A 334 10.01 -12.10 18.64
CA VAL A 334 10.62 -10.98 19.38
C VAL A 334 12.01 -10.65 18.83
N GLN A 335 12.81 -11.66 18.45
CA GLN A 335 14.10 -11.44 17.79
C GLN A 335 13.94 -10.71 16.44
N ARG A 336 12.87 -11.00 15.70
CA ARG A 336 12.55 -10.34 14.42
C ARG A 336 11.98 -8.92 14.60
N ASP A 337 11.28 -8.65 15.71
CA ASP A 337 10.81 -7.31 16.08
C ASP A 337 12.00 -6.41 16.44
N GLY A 338 12.75 -6.78 17.49
CA GLY A 338 13.99 -6.11 17.93
C GLY A 338 13.84 -4.66 18.42
N HIS A 339 12.66 -4.05 18.28
CA HIS A 339 12.42 -2.63 18.53
C HIS A 339 11.36 -2.38 19.61
N ILE A 340 10.19 -3.00 19.50
CA ILE A 340 9.09 -2.79 20.44
C ILE A 340 9.19 -3.77 21.63
N LEU A 341 9.51 -5.02 21.35
CA LEU A 341 9.81 -6.04 22.34
C LEU A 341 11.27 -6.48 22.16
N LYS A 342 11.93 -6.81 23.27
CA LYS A 342 13.33 -7.29 23.27
C LYS A 342 13.45 -8.58 24.04
N LEU A 343 14.39 -9.41 23.62
CA LEU A 343 14.72 -10.65 24.28
C LEU A 343 15.99 -10.45 25.13
N ASN A 344 15.89 -10.68 26.43
CA ASN A 344 17.01 -10.68 27.37
C ASN A 344 17.12 -12.09 27.99
N GLY A 345 17.92 -12.94 27.35
CA GLY A 345 17.97 -14.37 27.71
C GLY A 345 16.64 -15.06 27.44
N GLU A 346 15.97 -15.52 28.50
CA GLU A 346 14.66 -16.17 28.44
C GLU A 346 13.50 -15.24 28.82
N GLN A 347 13.77 -13.95 28.99
CA GLN A 347 12.77 -12.94 29.32
C GLN A 347 12.48 -12.02 28.12
N ILE A 348 11.20 -11.74 27.91
CA ILE A 348 10.72 -10.72 26.98
C ILE A 348 10.52 -9.44 27.77
N ASP A 349 11.25 -8.40 27.38
CA ASP A 349 11.26 -7.09 28.02
C ASP A 349 10.75 -5.98 27.09
N PRO A 350 10.31 -4.83 27.65
CA PRO A 350 9.91 -3.67 26.89
C PRO A 350 11.09 -3.10 26.09
N GLY A 351 10.91 -2.94 24.79
CA GLY A 351 11.83 -2.21 23.92
C GLY A 351 11.66 -0.69 24.02
N SER A 352 12.48 0.06 23.27
CA SER A 352 12.46 1.54 23.29
C SER A 352 11.19 2.14 22.68
N ALA A 353 10.44 1.36 21.91
CA ALA A 353 9.18 1.75 21.30
C ALA A 353 7.94 1.13 21.99
N PHE A 354 8.12 0.45 23.13
CA PHE A 354 7.04 -0.14 23.92
C PHE A 354 6.11 0.95 24.48
N ARG A 355 4.80 0.68 24.47
CA ARG A 355 3.78 1.61 25.00
C ARG A 355 2.75 0.95 25.90
N GLY A 356 2.79 -0.37 26.07
CA GLY A 356 1.80 -1.10 26.88
C GLY A 356 0.36 -1.00 26.37
N ALA A 357 0.16 -0.62 25.10
CA ALA A 357 -1.15 -0.54 24.47
C ALA A 357 -1.01 -0.85 22.96
N PRO A 358 -2.06 -1.43 22.32
CA PRO A 358 -2.09 -1.64 20.88
C PRO A 358 -1.87 -0.31 20.14
N ALA A 359 -1.28 -0.38 18.93
CA ALA A 359 -0.87 0.79 18.16
C ALA A 359 -2.02 1.79 17.90
N ASP A 360 -3.27 1.31 17.86
CA ASP A 360 -4.46 2.10 17.58
C ASP A 360 -4.89 3.04 18.73
N ALA A 361 -4.46 2.80 19.97
CA ALA A 361 -4.87 3.63 21.11
C ALA A 361 -4.25 5.06 21.07
N VAL A 362 -3.19 5.26 20.28
CA VAL A 362 -2.51 6.56 20.14
C VAL A 362 -2.10 6.78 18.68
N ALA A 363 -2.99 6.50 17.74
CA ALA A 363 -2.80 6.93 16.36
C ALA A 363 -2.64 8.46 16.35
N THR A 364 -1.41 8.96 16.22
CA THR A 364 -1.18 10.32 15.77
C THR A 364 -1.94 10.47 14.47
N ASN A 365 -2.92 11.38 14.46
CA ASN A 365 -3.91 11.68 13.42
C ASN A 365 -3.34 12.02 12.01
N GLU A 366 -2.09 11.66 11.71
CA GLU A 366 -1.34 12.03 10.51
C GLU A 366 -1.29 10.95 9.42
N GLU A 367 -1.67 9.71 9.73
CA GLU A 367 -1.81 8.64 8.73
C GLU A 367 -3.30 8.44 8.45
N GLU A 368 -3.87 9.18 7.49
CA GLU A 368 -5.13 8.74 6.86
C GLU A 368 -4.83 7.36 6.23
N PRO A 369 -5.45 6.27 6.71
CA PRO A 369 -5.24 4.97 6.10
C PRO A 369 -5.64 5.05 4.64
N VAL A 370 -4.90 4.36 3.78
CA VAL A 370 -5.39 4.11 2.43
C VAL A 370 -6.53 3.11 2.55
N GLU A 371 -7.73 3.59 2.84
CA GLU A 371 -8.95 2.77 2.82
C GLU A 371 -9.25 2.44 1.37
N GLN A 372 -8.69 1.32 0.92
CA GLN A 372 -9.13 0.68 -0.30
C GLN A 372 -10.52 0.09 -0.04
N PRO A 373 -11.47 0.22 -0.97
CA PRO A 373 -12.77 -0.41 -0.81
C PRO A 373 -12.58 -1.93 -0.60
N VAL A 374 -13.18 -2.48 0.47
CA VAL A 374 -13.03 -3.87 0.89
C VAL A 374 -13.46 -4.81 -0.23
N SER A 375 -12.55 -5.30 -1.09
CA SER A 375 -12.95 -6.14 -2.22
C SER A 375 -13.78 -7.34 -1.76
N GLN A 376 -14.86 -7.62 -2.50
CA GLN A 376 -15.94 -8.60 -2.28
C GLN A 376 -15.71 -9.74 -1.27
N ASP A 377 -16.80 -10.12 -0.58
CA ASP A 377 -16.86 -11.26 0.36
C ASP A 377 -16.44 -12.59 -0.25
N PHE A 378 -16.34 -12.68 -1.58
CA PHE A 378 -15.91 -13.91 -2.24
C PHE A 378 -14.40 -14.13 -2.27
N TRP A 379 -13.58 -13.10 -2.00
CA TRP A 379 -12.13 -13.28 -2.01
C TRP A 379 -11.70 -14.14 -0.82
N PRO A 380 -10.77 -15.10 -1.01
CA PRO A 380 -10.21 -15.80 0.13
C PRO A 380 -9.57 -14.80 1.09
N GLU A 381 -9.65 -15.10 2.38
CA GLU A 381 -8.97 -14.29 3.40
C GLU A 381 -7.47 -14.23 3.08
N HIS A 382 -6.87 -13.06 3.33
CA HIS A 382 -5.46 -12.79 3.07
C HIS A 382 -4.96 -12.97 1.63
N ILE A 383 -5.83 -13.14 0.62
CA ILE A 383 -5.37 -13.09 -0.78
C ILE A 383 -4.61 -11.79 -1.05
N SER A 384 -3.55 -11.88 -1.84
CA SER A 384 -2.73 -10.74 -2.23
C SER A 384 -3.59 -9.54 -2.63
N ARG A 385 -3.34 -8.39 -2.00
CA ARG A 385 -4.02 -7.14 -2.34
C ARG A 385 -3.88 -6.76 -3.81
N ARG A 386 -2.86 -7.26 -4.52
CA ARG A 386 -2.69 -6.97 -5.95
C ARG A 386 -3.78 -7.60 -6.82
N ILE A 387 -4.32 -8.75 -6.43
CA ILE A 387 -5.47 -9.35 -7.12
C ILE A 387 -6.70 -8.46 -6.92
N ARG A 388 -6.92 -7.99 -5.68
CA ARG A 388 -8.00 -7.05 -5.34
C ARG A 388 -7.88 -5.74 -6.13
N ASN A 389 -6.66 -5.19 -6.18
CA ASN A 389 -6.33 -4.00 -6.95
C ASN A 389 -6.54 -4.19 -8.47
N LEU A 390 -6.18 -5.36 -9.01
CA LEU A 390 -6.40 -5.65 -10.43
C LEU A 390 -7.89 -5.73 -10.74
N PHE A 391 -8.69 -6.32 -9.85
CA PHE A 391 -10.14 -6.40 -10.00
C PHE A 391 -10.78 -5.01 -10.01
N THR A 392 -10.42 -4.13 -9.08
CA THR A 392 -10.92 -2.75 -9.04
C THR A 392 -10.40 -1.94 -10.22
N LEU A 393 -9.12 -2.06 -10.58
CA LEU A 393 -8.60 -1.42 -11.79
C LEU A 393 -9.37 -1.89 -13.04
N ASN A 394 -9.72 -3.17 -13.11
CA ASN A 394 -10.51 -3.70 -14.21
C ASN A 394 -11.92 -3.09 -14.27
N LEU A 395 -12.61 -2.92 -13.13
CA LEU A 395 -13.87 -2.18 -13.08
C LEU A 395 -13.73 -0.76 -13.64
N ASP A 396 -12.65 -0.06 -13.29
CA ASP A 396 -12.39 1.31 -13.79
C ASP A 396 -12.15 1.32 -15.31
N LEU A 397 -11.38 0.36 -15.81
CA LEU A 397 -11.11 0.22 -17.25
C LEU A 397 -12.38 -0.15 -18.05
N GLN A 398 -13.35 -0.83 -17.42
CA GLN A 398 -14.66 -1.09 -18.03
C GLN A 398 -15.64 0.09 -17.87
N GLY A 399 -15.34 1.07 -17.00
CA GLY A 399 -16.20 2.22 -16.73
C GLY A 399 -17.28 1.95 -15.68
N GLU A 400 -17.12 0.88 -14.89
CA GLU A 400 -18.10 0.38 -13.92
C GLU A 400 -17.73 0.72 -12.47
N MET A 401 -16.59 1.41 -12.25
CA MET A 401 -16.05 1.70 -10.92
C MET A 401 -17.00 2.55 -10.06
N SER A 402 -17.55 3.64 -10.61
CA SER A 402 -18.38 4.57 -9.84
C SER A 402 -19.63 3.86 -9.30
N ASP A 403 -20.37 3.17 -10.17
CA ASP A 403 -21.55 2.37 -9.79
C ASP A 403 -21.21 1.30 -8.73
N TRP A 404 -20.04 0.68 -8.85
CA TRP A 404 -19.58 -0.33 -7.90
C TRP A 404 -19.25 0.27 -6.52
N LEU A 405 -18.62 1.45 -6.47
CA LEU A 405 -18.34 2.16 -5.23
C LEU A 405 -19.62 2.68 -4.56
N GLU A 406 -20.59 3.18 -5.33
CA GLU A 406 -21.86 3.69 -4.80
C GLU A 406 -22.68 2.58 -4.14
N LYS A 407 -22.84 1.43 -4.80
CA LYS A 407 -23.53 0.27 -4.23
C LYS A 407 -22.97 -0.14 -2.85
N ARG A 408 -21.67 0.06 -2.65
CA ARG A 408 -20.96 -0.29 -1.41
C ARG A 408 -21.06 0.73 -0.29
N ARG A 409 -21.43 1.96 -0.60
CA ARG A 409 -21.76 2.94 0.44
C ARG A 409 -23.15 2.71 1.02
N LEU A 410 -24.02 2.05 0.25
CA LEU A 410 -25.41 1.79 0.60
C LEU A 410 -25.64 0.43 1.25
N SER A 411 -24.69 -0.50 1.10
CA SER A 411 -24.63 -1.81 1.78
C SER A 411 -23.88 -1.71 3.09
#